data_AF-A0A951JKJ6-F1
#
_entry.id   AF-A0A951JKJ6-F1
#
_cell.length_a   1.000
_cell.length_b   1.000
_cell.length_c   1.000
_cell.angle_alpha   90.00
_cell.angle_beta   90.00
_cell.angle_gamma   90.00
#
_symmetry.space_group_name_H-M   'P 1'
#
loop_
_entity.id
_entity.type
_entity.pdbx_description
1 polymer ?
#
loop_
_entity_poly.entity_id
_entity_poly.type
_entity_poly.pdbx_seq_one_letter_code
_entity_poly.pdbx_strand_id
1 'polypeptide(L)'
;MIRRRKLPEPVRTLEGLSVVITGRLERDGEWVRRDEARRMAELAGAQPRPQRARASYSDDLLVIGSSAQWKHGDYGAQEERVLDLQAQGSSIRIIDQDGFFALLDGGWAYPLSRDADPVAYPDDFIPYRPVEPDVEVTGYEWNTTGGGLTEAINRHRELQEELAERLDHEGLVPLTPASSDCAFDVPWQDPRGLLHVVEIKSLHSVPVLRLGIGQVLDYAVTLRERGYTVIPHLLVGGPPDEPAHWRAVVGTAGIQLSWTIDDLLRSRDEP
;
A
#
# COMPACT_ATOMS: atom_id res chain seq x y z
N MET A 1 28.45 4.12 -5.90
CA MET A 1 28.04 3.60 -4.58
C MET A 1 26.70 4.25 -4.24
N ILE A 2 25.59 3.58 -4.53
CA ILE A 2 24.24 4.11 -4.29
C ILE A 2 24.01 4.04 -2.77
N ARG A 3 23.89 5.19 -2.09
CA ARG A 3 23.50 5.21 -0.68
C ARG A 3 22.06 4.69 -0.60
N ARG A 4 21.86 3.51 -0.02
CA ARG A 4 20.52 3.05 0.37
C ARG A 4 19.95 4.07 1.37
N ARG A 5 18.99 4.90 0.95
CA ARG A 5 18.23 5.76 1.88
C ARG A 5 17.34 4.83 2.70
N LYS A 6 17.45 4.91 4.04
CA LYS A 6 16.51 4.22 4.93
C LYS A 6 15.17 4.95 4.80
N LEU A 7 14.11 4.23 4.46
CA LEU A 7 12.76 4.77 4.47
C LEU A 7 12.41 5.25 5.89
N PRO A 8 11.53 6.25 6.04
CA PRO A 8 10.98 6.57 7.34
C PRO A 8 10.26 5.35 7.92
N GLU A 9 10.40 5.13 9.23
CA GLU A 9 9.71 4.03 9.89
C GLU A 9 8.20 4.25 9.81
N PRO A 10 7.41 3.23 9.40
CA PRO A 10 5.97 3.36 9.28
C PRO A 10 5.34 3.65 10.64
N VAL A 11 4.24 4.41 10.62
CA VAL A 11 3.34 4.54 11.75
C VAL A 11 2.47 3.28 11.76
N ARG A 12 2.47 2.55 12.87
CA ARG A 12 1.73 1.27 13.01
C ARG A 12 0.53 1.34 13.95
N THR A 13 0.44 2.41 14.74
CA THR A 13 -0.67 2.64 15.68
C THR A 13 -0.77 4.12 16.00
N LEU A 14 -1.97 4.56 16.35
CA LEU A 14 -2.24 5.89 16.91
C LEU A 14 -2.11 5.93 18.43
N GLU A 15 -2.04 4.78 19.09
CA GLU A 15 -2.04 4.69 20.55
C GLU A 15 -0.89 5.48 21.18
N GLY A 16 -1.24 6.39 22.09
CA GLY A 16 -0.30 7.24 22.81
C GLY A 16 0.28 8.41 22.02
N LEU A 17 0.01 8.52 20.71
CA LEU A 17 0.55 9.59 19.87
C LEU A 17 -0.20 10.91 20.08
N SER A 18 0.53 12.01 20.17
CA SER A 18 -0.01 13.38 20.08
C SER A 18 -0.22 13.76 18.60
N VAL A 19 -1.49 13.94 18.21
CA VAL A 19 -1.88 14.07 16.80
C VAL A 19 -2.45 15.45 16.48
N VAL A 20 -1.89 16.11 15.47
CA VAL A 20 -2.45 17.34 14.88
C VAL A 20 -3.18 16.96 13.61
N ILE A 21 -4.44 17.36 13.46
CA ILE A 21 -5.23 17.10 12.25
C ILE A 21 -5.53 18.42 11.55
N THR A 22 -5.15 18.53 10.28
CA THR A 22 -5.39 19.71 9.44
C THR A 22 -6.09 19.33 8.14
N GLY A 23 -6.60 20.33 7.41
CA GLY A 23 -7.36 20.10 6.17
C GLY A 23 -8.76 19.55 6.41
N ARG A 24 -9.37 19.03 5.35
CA ARG A 24 -10.64 18.29 5.40
C ARG A 24 -10.34 16.83 5.10
N LEU A 25 -10.90 15.92 5.89
CA LEU A 25 -10.74 14.49 5.64
C LEU A 25 -11.99 14.00 4.90
N GLU A 26 -11.79 13.04 4.01
CA GLU A 26 -12.85 12.39 3.25
C GLU A 26 -12.66 10.88 3.38
N ARG A 27 -13.75 10.15 3.63
CA ARG A 27 -13.80 8.69 3.70
C ARG A 27 -15.05 8.25 2.94
N ASP A 28 -14.91 7.30 2.03
CA ASP A 28 -16.03 6.76 1.24
C ASP A 28 -16.84 7.83 0.48
N GLY A 29 -16.18 8.90 0.03
CA GLY A 29 -16.83 10.03 -0.65
C GLY A 29 -17.57 11.01 0.28
N GLU A 30 -17.53 10.77 1.59
CA GLU A 30 -18.17 11.61 2.59
C GLU A 30 -17.15 12.43 3.39
N TRP A 31 -17.51 13.69 3.66
CA TRP A 31 -16.68 14.59 4.44
C TRP A 31 -16.73 14.22 5.92
N VAL A 32 -15.58 13.85 6.49
CA VAL A 32 -15.45 13.61 7.93
C VAL A 32 -15.20 14.95 8.64
N ARG A 33 -16.09 15.31 9.56
CA ARG A 33 -15.96 16.57 10.31
C ARG A 33 -14.70 16.51 11.18
N ARG A 34 -13.99 17.63 11.34
CA ARG A 34 -12.74 17.64 12.11
C ARG A 34 -12.91 17.17 13.57
N ASP A 35 -14.02 17.52 14.22
CA ASP A 35 -14.28 17.06 15.60
C ASP A 35 -14.59 15.56 15.67
N GLU A 36 -15.15 15.00 14.61
CA GLU A 36 -15.39 13.57 14.46
C GLU A 36 -14.08 12.82 14.21
N ALA A 37 -13.23 13.30 13.31
CA ALA A 37 -11.89 12.75 13.10
C ALA A 37 -11.04 12.74 14.39
N ARG A 38 -11.12 13.81 15.19
CA ARG A 38 -10.47 13.86 16.51
C ARG A 38 -11.03 12.80 17.46
N ARG A 39 -12.36 12.63 17.51
CA ARG A 39 -12.98 11.58 18.31
C ARG A 39 -12.55 10.19 17.86
N MET A 40 -12.44 9.95 16.55
CA MET A 40 -11.92 8.68 16.01
C MET A 40 -10.49 8.43 16.47
N ALA A 41 -9.62 9.45 16.40
CA ALA A 41 -8.25 9.36 16.91
C ALA A 41 -8.20 9.07 18.43
N GLU A 42 -9.02 9.75 19.23
CA GLU A 42 -9.17 9.49 20.67
C GLU A 42 -9.59 8.04 20.95
N LEU A 43 -10.56 7.51 20.19
CA LEU A 43 -11.03 6.13 20.33
C LEU A 43 -9.94 5.12 19.96
N ALA A 44 -9.04 5.45 19.04
CA ALA A 44 -7.85 4.68 18.69
C ALA A 44 -6.66 4.90 19.64
N GLY A 45 -6.85 5.62 20.75
CA GLY A 45 -5.83 5.83 21.79
C GLY A 45 -4.88 7.00 21.57
N ALA A 46 -5.08 7.82 20.54
CA ALA A 46 -4.30 9.05 20.34
C ALA A 46 -4.74 10.21 21.25
N GLN A 47 -3.91 11.24 21.32
CA GLN A 47 -4.15 12.50 22.01
C GLN A 47 -4.28 13.64 20.98
N PRO A 48 -5.45 13.83 20.33
CA PRO A 48 -5.60 14.82 19.28
C PRO A 48 -5.61 16.24 19.84
N ARG A 49 -4.75 17.08 19.28
CA ARG A 49 -4.63 18.49 19.64
C ARG A 49 -5.91 19.26 19.33
N PRO A 50 -6.21 20.34 20.08
CA PRO A 50 -7.36 21.22 19.80
C PRO A 50 -7.43 21.67 18.34
N GLN A 51 -8.63 21.95 17.84
CA GLN A 51 -8.91 22.24 16.42
C GLN A 51 -8.04 23.34 15.77
N ARG A 52 -7.54 24.29 16.57
CA ARG A 52 -6.70 25.42 16.14
C ARG A 52 -5.26 25.33 16.65
N ALA A 53 -4.90 24.21 17.28
CA ALA A 53 -3.55 23.98 17.73
C ALA A 53 -2.62 23.94 16.51
N ARG A 54 -1.44 24.52 16.70
CA ARG A 54 -0.34 24.37 15.76
C ARG A 54 0.55 23.25 16.23
N ALA A 55 1.16 22.55 15.27
CA ALA A 55 2.18 21.56 15.57
C ALA A 55 3.28 22.15 16.46
N SER A 56 3.84 21.31 17.32
CA SER A 56 4.82 21.67 18.33
C SER A 56 5.78 20.50 18.52
N TYR A 57 6.92 20.75 19.16
CA TYR A 57 7.95 19.72 19.37
C TYR A 57 7.48 18.47 20.12
N SER A 58 6.40 18.56 20.88
CA SER A 58 5.81 17.44 21.61
C SER A 58 4.78 16.65 20.81
N ASP A 59 4.49 17.06 19.57
CA ASP A 59 3.57 16.32 18.71
C ASP A 59 4.33 15.20 18.00
N ASP A 60 3.64 14.08 17.76
CA ASP A 60 4.24 12.90 17.14
C ASP A 60 3.84 12.77 15.67
N LEU A 61 2.65 13.28 15.33
CA LEU A 61 2.02 13.04 14.04
C LEU A 61 1.20 14.25 13.58
N LEU A 62 1.39 14.65 12.33
CA LEU A 62 0.52 15.56 11.59
C LEU A 62 -0.27 14.74 10.56
N VAL A 63 -1.58 14.74 10.69
CA VAL A 63 -2.51 14.20 9.68
C VAL A 63 -2.96 15.33 8.77
N ILE A 64 -2.70 15.16 7.48
CA ILE A 64 -3.02 16.14 6.45
C ILE A 64 -4.20 15.66 5.62
N GLY A 65 -5.31 16.39 5.67
CA GLY A 65 -6.47 16.15 4.83
C GLY A 65 -6.40 16.81 3.47
N SER A 66 -7.26 16.37 2.55
CA SER A 66 -7.41 16.99 1.24
C SER A 66 -7.68 18.51 1.34
N SER A 67 -7.02 19.27 0.48
CA SER A 67 -7.23 20.70 0.28
C SER A 67 -7.17 21.02 -1.20
N ALA A 68 -8.15 21.79 -1.69
CA ALA A 68 -8.18 22.25 -3.08
C ALA A 68 -6.95 23.08 -3.46
N GLN A 69 -6.22 23.63 -2.48
CA GLN A 69 -5.01 24.42 -2.70
C GLN A 69 -3.75 23.60 -2.97
N TRP A 70 -3.78 22.28 -2.75
CA TRP A 70 -2.60 21.42 -2.86
C TRP A 70 -2.17 21.12 -4.30
N LYS A 71 -3.05 21.30 -5.29
CA LYS A 71 -2.73 21.07 -6.71
C LYS A 71 -1.59 21.97 -7.25
N HIS A 72 -1.11 22.95 -6.47
CA HIS A 72 -0.07 23.89 -6.86
C HIS A 72 1.12 23.97 -5.89
N GLY A 73 1.31 23.00 -4.99
CA GLY A 73 2.49 22.94 -4.12
C GLY A 73 2.47 23.92 -2.93
N ASP A 74 1.31 24.45 -2.56
CA ASP A 74 1.11 25.15 -1.29
C ASP A 74 0.53 24.16 -0.26
N TYR A 75 1.46 23.57 0.49
CA TYR A 75 1.23 22.52 1.48
C TYR A 75 0.57 23.04 2.78
N GLY A 76 0.35 24.35 2.88
CA GLY A 76 -0.32 25.00 4.01
C GLY A 76 0.58 25.19 5.23
N ALA A 77 0.25 26.19 6.04
CA ALA A 77 1.08 26.68 7.15
C ALA A 77 1.38 25.65 8.27
N GLN A 78 0.63 24.55 8.36
CA GLN A 78 0.91 23.49 9.36
C GLN A 78 2.02 22.56 8.89
N GLU A 79 2.04 22.22 7.59
CA GLU A 79 3.08 21.36 7.04
C GLU A 79 4.43 22.10 7.04
N GLU A 80 4.45 23.35 6.54
CA GLU A 80 5.64 24.21 6.59
C GLU A 80 6.21 24.30 8.01
N ARG A 81 5.33 24.47 9.00
CA ARG A 81 5.72 24.49 10.40
C ARG A 81 6.29 23.15 10.89
N VAL A 82 5.70 22.02 10.51
CA VAL A 82 6.25 20.70 10.88
C VAL A 82 7.63 20.51 10.28
N LEU A 83 7.85 20.95 9.05
CA LEU A 83 9.15 20.85 8.38
C LEU A 83 10.19 21.73 9.05
N ASP A 84 9.83 22.97 9.43
CA ASP A 84 10.70 23.83 10.24
C ASP A 84 11.09 23.15 11.56
N LEU A 85 10.14 22.48 12.21
CA LEU A 85 10.39 21.73 13.45
C LEU A 85 11.28 20.51 13.19
N GLN A 86 11.06 19.76 12.11
CA GLN A 86 11.89 18.62 11.70
C GLN A 86 13.33 19.05 11.39
N ALA A 87 13.52 20.17 10.67
CA ALA A 87 14.83 20.75 10.40
C ALA A 87 15.56 21.16 11.69
N GLN A 88 14.83 21.42 12.76
CA GLN A 88 15.35 21.69 14.10
C GLN A 88 15.45 20.43 14.99
N GLY A 89 15.25 19.24 14.42
CA GLY A 89 15.44 17.95 15.09
C GLY A 89 14.17 17.32 15.67
N SER A 90 12.99 17.84 15.36
CA SER A 90 11.73 17.18 15.73
C SER A 90 11.50 15.90 14.95
N SER A 91 10.87 14.90 15.57
CA SER A 91 10.51 13.62 14.98
C SER A 91 9.05 13.54 14.52
N ILE A 92 8.33 14.68 14.43
CA ILE A 92 6.94 14.69 13.95
C ILE A 92 6.89 14.01 12.59
N ARG A 93 5.99 13.04 12.42
CA ARG A 93 5.72 12.40 11.13
C ARG A 93 4.53 13.05 10.47
N ILE A 94 4.48 13.07 9.14
CA ILE A 94 3.34 13.61 8.38
C ILE A 94 2.68 12.44 7.67
N ILE A 95 1.36 12.25 7.76
CA ILE A 95 0.62 11.25 6.97
C ILE A 95 -0.60 11.92 6.33
N ASP A 96 -1.05 11.41 5.19
CA ASP A 96 -2.29 11.87 4.58
C ASP A 96 -3.54 11.30 5.27
N GLN A 97 -4.71 11.70 4.77
CA GLN A 97 -5.99 11.21 5.27
C GLN A 97 -6.14 9.69 5.13
N ASP A 98 -5.59 9.11 4.06
CA ASP A 98 -5.75 7.70 3.76
C ASP A 98 -4.89 6.86 4.72
N GLY A 99 -3.66 7.27 4.97
CA GLY A 99 -2.83 6.71 6.03
C GLY A 99 -3.46 6.85 7.42
N PHE A 100 -4.19 7.94 7.69
CA PHE A 100 -4.91 8.10 8.94
C PHE A 100 -6.07 7.10 9.07
N PHE A 101 -6.88 6.90 8.03
CA PHE A 101 -7.96 5.92 8.06
C PHE A 101 -7.44 4.48 8.09
N ALA A 102 -6.35 4.17 7.37
CA ALA A 102 -5.66 2.89 7.46
C ALA A 102 -5.24 2.56 8.90
N LEU A 103 -4.71 3.54 9.64
CA LEU A 103 -4.37 3.36 11.06
C LEU A 103 -5.60 3.14 11.95
N LEU A 104 -6.72 3.81 11.67
CA LEU A 104 -7.97 3.60 12.41
C LEU A 104 -8.54 2.20 12.20
N ASP A 105 -8.31 1.62 11.02
CA ASP A 105 -8.78 0.28 10.66
C ASP A 105 -7.80 -0.83 11.10
N GLY A 106 -6.73 -0.48 11.83
CA GLY A 106 -5.74 -1.42 12.38
C GLY A 106 -4.57 -1.73 11.43
N GLY A 107 -4.48 -1.02 10.30
CA GLY A 107 -3.35 -1.08 9.39
C GLY A 107 -2.20 -0.16 9.81
N TRP A 108 -1.45 0.33 8.83
CA TRP A 108 -0.25 1.14 9.04
C TRP A 108 -0.10 2.18 7.92
N ALA A 109 0.74 3.20 8.13
CA ALA A 109 0.94 4.28 7.17
C ALA A 109 2.41 4.73 7.11
N TYR A 110 2.95 4.97 5.91
CA TYR A 110 4.26 5.60 5.76
C TYR A 110 4.17 7.11 5.95
N PRO A 111 5.11 7.71 6.70
CA PRO A 111 5.25 9.15 6.73
C PRO A 111 5.58 9.71 5.35
N LEU A 112 4.87 10.75 4.96
CA LEU A 112 5.23 11.64 3.86
C LEU A 112 6.56 12.34 4.19
N SER A 113 7.46 12.41 3.21
CA SER A 113 8.74 13.10 3.35
C SER A 113 8.90 14.11 2.22
N ARG A 114 9.26 15.34 2.57
CA ARG A 114 9.53 16.44 1.62
C ARG A 114 11.00 16.48 1.14
N ASP A 115 11.92 15.97 1.98
CA ASP A 115 13.37 15.90 1.76
C ASP A 115 13.88 14.52 1.31
N ALA A 116 13.03 13.50 1.40
CA ALA A 116 13.09 12.54 0.33
C ALA A 116 12.97 13.41 -0.93
N ASP A 117 13.99 13.41 -1.81
CA ASP A 117 13.65 13.33 -3.24
C ASP A 117 12.45 12.41 -3.21
N PRO A 118 11.23 12.86 -3.59
CA PRO A 118 10.06 12.02 -3.46
C PRO A 118 10.58 10.67 -3.89
N VAL A 119 10.45 9.63 -3.05
CA VAL A 119 10.59 8.28 -3.62
C VAL A 119 9.67 8.41 -4.80
N ALA A 120 10.25 8.56 -6.00
CA ALA A 120 9.56 9.21 -7.09
C ALA A 120 8.73 8.05 -7.53
N TYR A 121 7.61 7.89 -6.83
CA TYR A 121 6.64 6.89 -7.10
C TYR A 121 6.36 7.19 -8.54
N PRO A 122 6.66 6.23 -9.41
CA PRO A 122 6.42 6.49 -10.80
C PRO A 122 4.96 6.92 -10.93
N ASP A 123 4.61 7.80 -11.87
CA ASP A 123 3.30 8.49 -11.90
C ASP A 123 2.09 7.52 -11.83
N ASP A 124 2.33 6.24 -12.13
CA ASP A 124 1.40 5.12 -12.04
C ASP A 124 1.24 4.47 -10.64
N PHE A 125 1.92 4.96 -9.60
CA PHE A 125 1.95 4.38 -8.26
C PHE A 125 1.79 5.41 -7.14
N ILE A 126 1.23 4.95 -6.03
CA ILE A 126 1.15 5.66 -4.76
C ILE A 126 1.72 4.76 -3.64
N PRO A 127 2.03 5.32 -2.44
CA PRO A 127 2.39 4.50 -1.29
C PRO A 127 1.36 3.40 -1.05
N TYR A 128 1.82 2.21 -0.61
CA TYR A 128 0.90 1.10 -0.32
C TYR A 128 -0.21 1.53 0.63
N ARG A 129 -1.42 1.12 0.27
CA ARG A 129 -2.63 1.29 1.07
C ARG A 129 -3.17 -0.10 1.39
N PRO A 130 -3.47 -0.40 2.67
CA PRO A 130 -4.21 -1.61 3.01
C PRO A 130 -5.50 -1.68 2.20
N VAL A 131 -5.85 -2.87 1.74
CA VAL A 131 -7.06 -3.06 0.96
C VAL A 131 -8.27 -2.86 1.87
N GLU A 132 -9.06 -1.83 1.56
CA GLU A 132 -10.32 -1.59 2.26
C GLU A 132 -11.24 -2.81 2.10
N PRO A 133 -12.07 -3.13 3.10
CA PRO A 133 -13.05 -4.20 2.98
C PRO A 133 -14.07 -3.82 1.89
N ASP A 134 -13.84 -4.32 0.68
CA ASP A 134 -14.69 -3.98 -0.45
C ASP A 134 -16.14 -4.46 -0.21
N VAL A 135 -17.07 -3.56 -0.43
CA VAL A 135 -18.52 -3.75 -0.29
C VAL A 135 -19.00 -4.68 -1.40
N GLU A 136 -19.59 -5.82 -1.02
CA GLU A 136 -20.31 -6.78 -1.87
C GLU A 136 -19.76 -6.97 -3.30
N VAL A 137 -18.92 -8.02 -3.48
CA VAL A 137 -18.61 -8.59 -4.80
C VAL A 137 -19.90 -9.13 -5.44
N THR A 138 -20.64 -8.25 -6.11
CA THR A 138 -21.78 -8.61 -6.95
C THR A 138 -21.28 -8.76 -8.38
N GLY A 139 -21.17 -10.00 -8.88
CA GLY A 139 -21.03 -10.20 -10.32
C GLY A 139 -20.25 -11.41 -10.83
N TYR A 140 -19.56 -12.16 -9.97
CA TYR A 140 -19.01 -13.46 -10.39
C TYR A 140 -19.68 -14.57 -9.60
N GLU A 141 -20.68 -15.21 -10.23
CA GLU A 141 -21.18 -16.53 -9.84
C GLU A 141 -20.07 -17.57 -10.04
N TRP A 142 -19.04 -17.53 -9.20
CA TRP A 142 -18.33 -18.75 -8.89
C TRP A 142 -19.34 -19.64 -8.19
N ASN A 143 -19.56 -20.82 -8.75
CA ASN A 143 -20.44 -21.87 -8.23
C ASN A 143 -19.86 -22.48 -6.93
N THR A 144 -19.33 -21.65 -6.03
CA THR A 144 -18.95 -22.01 -4.68
C THR A 144 -20.22 -22.03 -3.84
N THR A 145 -20.88 -23.17 -3.81
CA THR A 145 -21.94 -23.50 -2.86
C THR A 145 -21.50 -23.12 -1.43
N GLY A 146 -22.01 -21.99 -0.90
CA GLY A 146 -21.97 -21.60 0.51
C GLY A 146 -20.60 -21.32 1.16
N GLY A 147 -20.38 -20.11 1.65
CA GLY A 147 -19.27 -19.76 2.58
C GLY A 147 -17.88 -19.53 1.95
N GLY A 148 -17.53 -20.25 0.89
CA GLY A 148 -16.18 -20.22 0.32
C GLY A 148 -15.76 -18.88 -0.33
N LEU A 149 -16.70 -18.05 -0.77
CA LEU A 149 -16.38 -16.75 -1.39
C LEU A 149 -15.84 -15.75 -0.35
N THR A 150 -16.49 -15.63 0.80
CA THR A 150 -16.05 -14.75 1.88
C THR A 150 -14.69 -15.18 2.43
N GLU A 151 -14.48 -16.49 2.61
CA GLU A 151 -13.19 -17.03 3.02
C GLU A 151 -12.10 -16.75 1.98
N ALA A 152 -12.39 -16.90 0.69
CA ALA A 152 -11.43 -16.61 -0.38
C ALA A 152 -11.07 -15.13 -0.48
N ILE A 153 -12.03 -14.22 -0.27
CA ILE A 153 -11.80 -12.76 -0.22
C ILE A 153 -10.94 -12.40 0.98
N ASN A 154 -11.31 -12.89 2.18
CA ASN A 154 -10.54 -12.65 3.40
C ASN A 154 -9.10 -13.17 3.26
N ARG A 155 -8.94 -14.39 2.72
CA ARG A 155 -7.62 -14.98 2.52
C ARG A 155 -6.79 -14.21 1.49
N HIS A 156 -7.41 -13.67 0.45
CA HIS A 156 -6.72 -12.83 -0.54
C HIS A 156 -6.20 -11.55 0.12
N ARG A 157 -7.03 -10.87 0.91
CA ARG A 157 -6.62 -9.67 1.67
C ARG A 157 -5.49 -9.96 2.65
N GLU A 158 -5.62 -11.04 3.44
CA GLU A 158 -4.56 -11.47 4.36
C GLU A 158 -3.23 -11.68 3.64
N LEU A 159 -3.23 -12.29 2.45
CA LEU A 159 -2.02 -12.49 1.66
C LEU A 159 -1.43 -11.18 1.13
N GLN A 160 -2.26 -10.21 0.74
CA GLN A 160 -1.80 -8.88 0.32
C GLN A 160 -1.12 -8.15 1.50
N GLU A 161 -1.79 -8.11 2.65
CA GLU A 161 -1.27 -7.48 3.87
C GLU A 161 0.02 -8.16 4.35
N GLU A 162 0.03 -9.49 4.42
CA GLU A 162 1.22 -10.28 4.81
C GLU A 162 2.40 -10.01 3.87
N LEU A 163 2.16 -9.93 2.56
CA LEU A 163 3.21 -9.62 1.58
C LEU A 163 3.73 -8.19 1.76
N ALA A 164 2.84 -7.21 1.91
CA ALA A 164 3.24 -5.81 2.09
C ALA A 164 4.06 -5.61 3.37
N GLU A 165 3.65 -6.24 4.48
CA GLU A 165 4.41 -6.22 5.72
C GLU A 165 5.78 -6.90 5.57
N ARG A 166 5.83 -8.01 4.86
CA ARG A 166 7.08 -8.75 4.65
C ARG A 166 8.06 -7.97 3.77
N LEU A 167 7.56 -7.27 2.76
CA LEU A 167 8.33 -6.34 1.92
C LEU A 167 8.91 -5.19 2.75
N ASP A 168 8.10 -4.54 3.60
CA ASP A 168 8.56 -3.49 4.51
C ASP A 168 9.67 -4.00 5.43
N HIS A 169 9.49 -5.18 6.03
CA HIS A 169 10.50 -5.78 6.91
C HIS A 169 11.82 -6.10 6.19
N GLU A 170 11.77 -6.36 4.87
CA GLU A 170 12.94 -6.54 4.01
C GLU A 170 13.55 -5.19 3.52
N GLY A 171 12.97 -4.05 3.91
CA GLY A 171 13.39 -2.72 3.49
C GLY A 171 12.99 -2.37 2.05
N LEU A 172 11.97 -3.06 1.52
CA LEU A 172 11.34 -2.74 0.24
C LEU A 172 10.09 -1.89 0.47
N VAL A 173 9.71 -1.11 -0.55
CA VAL A 173 8.52 -0.26 -0.49
C VAL A 173 7.38 -0.97 -1.23
N PRO A 174 6.41 -1.57 -0.54
CA PRO A 174 5.18 -1.95 -1.22
C PRO A 174 4.49 -0.69 -1.77
N LEU A 175 3.86 -0.81 -2.93
CA LEU A 175 3.14 0.29 -3.61
C LEU A 175 1.69 -0.11 -3.88
N THR A 176 0.86 0.86 -4.23
CA THR A 176 -0.50 0.65 -4.76
C THR A 176 -0.57 1.32 -6.14
N PRO A 177 -1.26 0.72 -7.14
CA PRO A 177 -1.47 1.41 -8.41
C PRO A 177 -2.25 2.72 -8.23
N ALA A 178 -1.80 3.79 -8.90
CA ALA A 178 -2.47 5.09 -8.88
C ALA A 178 -3.69 5.15 -9.81
N SER A 179 -3.75 4.25 -10.79
CA SER A 179 -4.77 4.19 -11.84
C SER A 179 -5.43 2.82 -11.87
N SER A 180 -6.73 2.79 -12.17
CA SER A 180 -7.54 1.56 -12.24
C SER A 180 -7.28 0.72 -13.49
N ASP A 181 -6.51 1.22 -14.46
CA ASP A 181 -6.15 0.49 -15.67
C ASP A 181 -5.06 -0.56 -15.46
N CYS A 182 -4.44 -0.61 -14.27
CA CYS A 182 -3.59 -1.70 -13.83
C CYS A 182 -3.89 -2.07 -12.38
N ALA A 183 -4.86 -2.96 -12.17
CA ALA A 183 -5.31 -3.40 -10.85
C ALA A 183 -4.52 -4.62 -10.32
N PHE A 184 -3.19 -4.52 -10.30
CA PHE A 184 -2.35 -5.50 -9.58
C PHE A 184 -2.41 -5.28 -8.08
N ASP A 185 -2.02 -6.31 -7.32
CA ASP A 185 -2.25 -6.35 -5.87
C ASP A 185 -1.18 -5.61 -5.07
N VAL A 186 0.06 -6.13 -5.07
CA VAL A 186 1.15 -5.60 -4.22
C VAL A 186 2.45 -5.49 -5.03
N PRO A 187 2.60 -4.45 -5.83
CA PRO A 187 3.86 -4.14 -6.51
C PRO A 187 4.91 -3.61 -5.53
N TRP A 188 6.18 -3.68 -5.93
CA TRP A 188 7.25 -2.91 -5.31
C TRP A 188 8.35 -2.62 -6.33
N GLN A 189 9.12 -1.57 -6.08
CA GLN A 189 10.35 -1.33 -6.83
C GLN A 189 11.56 -1.76 -6.00
N ASP A 190 12.45 -2.53 -6.61
CA ASP A 190 13.69 -2.93 -5.94
C ASP A 190 14.77 -1.83 -6.05
N PRO A 191 15.89 -1.94 -5.30
CA PRO A 191 16.97 -0.95 -5.36
C PRO A 191 17.69 -0.83 -6.71
N ARG A 192 17.46 -1.75 -7.66
CA ARG A 192 17.99 -1.72 -9.03
C ARG A 192 17.05 -0.97 -9.99
N GLY A 193 15.86 -0.57 -9.52
CA GLY A 193 14.83 0.08 -10.31
C GLY A 193 13.90 -0.90 -11.05
N LEU A 194 14.00 -2.21 -10.78
CA LEU A 194 13.10 -3.21 -11.35
C LEU A 194 11.75 -3.12 -10.63
N LEU A 195 10.67 -3.07 -11.40
CA LEU A 195 9.32 -3.07 -10.88
C LEU A 195 8.82 -4.52 -10.79
N HIS A 196 8.63 -5.00 -9.58
CA HIS A 196 8.00 -6.29 -9.32
C HIS A 196 6.50 -6.06 -9.22
N VAL A 197 5.73 -6.79 -10.02
CA VAL A 197 4.26 -6.69 -10.05
C VAL A 197 3.70 -8.04 -9.66
N VAL A 198 2.83 -8.07 -8.66
CA VAL A 198 2.27 -9.31 -8.12
C VAL A 198 0.77 -9.34 -8.33
N GLU A 199 0.31 -10.43 -8.92
CA GLU A 199 -1.07 -10.88 -8.85
C GLU A 199 -1.18 -11.97 -7.78
N ILE A 200 -2.14 -11.86 -6.87
CA ILE A 200 -2.39 -12.76 -5.75
C ILE A 200 -3.72 -13.47 -5.98
N LYS A 201 -3.71 -14.80 -5.93
CA LYS A 201 -4.92 -15.62 -5.97
C LYS A 201 -5.01 -16.47 -4.71
N SER A 202 -6.04 -16.29 -3.90
CA SER A 202 -6.23 -17.13 -2.69
C SER A 202 -6.51 -18.60 -3.02
N LEU A 203 -6.93 -18.90 -4.25
CA LEU A 203 -7.16 -20.25 -4.77
C LEU A 203 -6.12 -20.64 -5.83
N HIS A 204 -5.96 -21.94 -6.07
CA HIS A 204 -4.94 -22.51 -6.98
C HIS A 204 -5.52 -23.48 -8.01
N SER A 205 -6.81 -23.37 -8.34
CA SER A 205 -7.44 -24.20 -9.37
C SER A 205 -6.99 -23.79 -10.78
N VAL A 206 -7.04 -24.72 -11.73
CA VAL A 206 -6.63 -24.46 -13.14
C VAL A 206 -7.29 -23.22 -13.75
N PRO A 207 -8.61 -22.97 -13.62
CA PRO A 207 -9.20 -21.74 -14.14
C PRO A 207 -8.68 -20.47 -13.47
N VAL A 208 -8.44 -20.51 -12.16
CA VAL A 208 -7.89 -19.37 -11.40
C VAL A 208 -6.44 -19.08 -11.81
N LEU A 209 -5.63 -20.12 -11.99
CA LEU A 209 -4.25 -19.96 -12.48
C LEU A 209 -4.22 -19.33 -13.87
N ARG A 210 -5.05 -19.82 -14.80
CA ARG A 210 -5.14 -19.25 -16.15
C ARG A 210 -5.56 -17.78 -16.12
N LEU A 211 -6.54 -17.44 -15.28
CA LEU A 211 -6.98 -16.06 -15.09
C LEU A 211 -5.84 -15.18 -14.56
N GLY A 212 -5.19 -15.60 -13.47
CA GLY A 212 -4.07 -14.84 -12.87
C GLY A 212 -2.89 -14.67 -13.83
N ILE A 213 -2.58 -15.69 -14.62
CA ILE A 213 -1.57 -15.60 -15.70
C ILE A 213 -1.96 -14.54 -16.74
N GLY A 214 -3.22 -14.53 -17.18
CA GLY A 214 -3.71 -13.55 -18.13
C GLY A 214 -3.59 -12.12 -17.59
N GLN A 215 -4.01 -11.90 -16.35
CA GLN A 215 -3.95 -10.59 -15.69
C GLN A 215 -2.51 -10.09 -15.53
N VAL A 216 -1.62 -10.91 -14.96
CA VAL A 216 -0.24 -10.47 -14.73
C VAL A 216 0.51 -10.19 -16.03
N LEU A 217 0.18 -10.89 -17.13
CA LEU A 217 0.73 -10.61 -18.45
C LEU A 217 0.25 -9.27 -19.00
N ASP A 218 -1.05 -8.99 -18.88
CA ASP A 218 -1.65 -7.73 -19.31
C ASP A 218 -1.02 -6.54 -18.58
N TYR A 219 -0.86 -6.66 -17.26
CA TYR A 219 -0.18 -5.64 -16.46
C TYR A 219 1.28 -5.46 -16.88
N ALA A 220 2.01 -6.57 -17.08
CA ALA A 220 3.41 -6.50 -17.47
C ALA A 220 3.61 -5.85 -18.85
N VAL A 221 2.71 -6.10 -19.81
CA VAL A 221 2.73 -5.42 -21.12
C VAL A 221 2.44 -3.94 -20.95
N THR A 222 1.35 -3.59 -20.28
CA THR A 222 0.91 -2.20 -20.09
C THR A 222 1.99 -1.35 -19.41
N LEU A 223 2.61 -1.87 -18.36
CA LEU A 223 3.68 -1.16 -17.64
C LEU A 223 4.98 -1.08 -18.47
N ARG A 224 5.32 -2.11 -19.26
CA ARG A 224 6.48 -2.03 -20.17
C ARG A 224 6.27 -0.96 -21.24
N GLU A 225 5.05 -0.80 -21.75
CA GLU A 225 4.71 0.28 -22.69
C GLU A 225 4.86 1.68 -22.06
N ARG A 226 4.68 1.80 -20.73
CA ARG A 226 4.95 3.01 -19.94
C ARG A 226 6.44 3.20 -19.60
N GLY A 227 7.30 2.28 -20.03
CA GLY A 227 8.76 2.38 -19.86
C GLY A 227 9.32 1.68 -18.62
N TYR A 228 8.54 0.89 -17.89
CA TYR A 228 9.04 0.12 -16.76
C TYR A 228 9.79 -1.15 -17.19
N THR A 229 10.82 -1.52 -16.43
CA THR A 229 11.38 -2.88 -16.48
C THR A 229 10.63 -3.74 -15.45
N VAL A 230 9.74 -4.61 -15.94
CA VAL A 230 8.79 -5.36 -15.09
C VAL A 230 9.19 -6.83 -14.89
N ILE A 231 9.19 -7.27 -13.64
CA ILE A 231 9.25 -8.67 -13.22
C ILE A 231 7.86 -9.10 -12.75
N PRO A 232 7.11 -9.91 -13.52
CA PRO A 232 5.78 -10.35 -13.15
C PRO A 232 5.82 -11.56 -12.20
N HIS A 233 4.99 -11.52 -11.16
CA HIS A 233 4.81 -12.59 -10.19
C HIS A 233 3.35 -13.00 -10.08
N LEU A 234 3.12 -14.29 -9.92
CA LEU A 234 1.83 -14.85 -9.53
C LEU A 234 2.00 -15.57 -8.19
N LEU A 235 1.39 -15.03 -7.13
CA LEU A 235 1.33 -15.65 -5.81
C LEU A 235 -0.02 -16.35 -5.64
N VAL A 236 -0.01 -17.65 -5.34
CA VAL A 236 -1.24 -18.41 -5.11
C VAL A 236 -1.33 -18.91 -3.66
N GLY A 237 -2.54 -19.06 -3.11
CA GLY A 237 -2.77 -19.43 -1.71
C GLY A 237 -2.43 -20.88 -1.33
N GLY A 238 -1.77 -21.62 -2.22
CA GLY A 238 -1.32 -22.99 -2.03
C GLY A 238 -0.72 -23.58 -3.32
N PRO A 239 0.03 -24.69 -3.24
CA PRO A 239 0.62 -25.31 -4.43
C PRO A 239 -0.49 -25.87 -5.34
N PRO A 240 -0.39 -25.70 -6.67
CA PRO A 240 -1.34 -26.30 -7.60
C PRO A 240 -1.12 -27.83 -7.70
N ASP A 241 -2.08 -28.57 -8.26
CA ASP A 241 -2.00 -30.04 -8.38
C ASP A 241 -0.77 -30.53 -9.17
N GLU A 242 -0.32 -29.76 -10.16
CA GLU A 242 0.86 -30.05 -10.99
C GLU A 242 1.88 -28.90 -10.96
N PRO A 243 2.62 -28.69 -9.84
CA PRO A 243 3.48 -27.52 -9.68
C PRO A 243 4.56 -27.41 -10.75
N ALA A 244 5.13 -28.53 -11.19
CA ALA A 244 6.16 -28.55 -12.22
C ALA A 244 5.61 -28.11 -13.59
N HIS A 245 4.40 -28.56 -13.96
CA HIS A 245 3.75 -28.15 -15.19
C HIS A 245 3.48 -26.64 -15.17
N TRP A 246 2.87 -26.14 -14.09
CA TRP A 246 2.54 -24.71 -13.98
C TRP A 246 3.76 -23.80 -13.93
N ARG A 247 4.83 -24.22 -13.23
CA ARG A 247 6.13 -23.52 -13.29
C ARG A 247 6.72 -23.47 -14.70
N ALA A 248 6.57 -24.54 -15.48
CA ALA A 248 7.02 -24.52 -16.88
C ALA A 248 6.16 -23.55 -17.72
N VAL A 249 4.83 -23.58 -17.58
CA VAL A 249 3.91 -22.69 -18.30
C VAL A 249 4.22 -21.21 -18.00
N VAL A 250 4.23 -20.82 -16.74
CA VAL A 250 4.51 -19.43 -16.33
C VAL A 250 5.93 -19.00 -16.68
N GLY A 251 6.90 -19.92 -16.57
CA GLY A 251 8.29 -19.69 -16.95
C GLY A 251 8.47 -19.36 -18.44
N THR A 252 7.70 -19.99 -19.34
CA THR A 252 7.74 -19.62 -20.78
C THR A 252 7.31 -18.17 -21.04
N ALA A 253 6.51 -17.60 -20.15
CA ALA A 253 6.01 -16.23 -20.25
C ALA A 253 6.82 -15.24 -19.38
N GLY A 254 7.90 -15.70 -18.72
CA GLY A 254 8.73 -14.90 -17.83
C GLY A 254 8.05 -14.51 -16.51
N ILE A 255 7.05 -15.28 -16.07
CA ILE A 255 6.32 -15.07 -14.81
C ILE A 255 6.92 -15.96 -13.72
N GLN A 256 7.16 -15.39 -12.55
CA GLN A 256 7.56 -16.13 -11.36
C GLN A 256 6.32 -16.63 -10.60
N LEU A 257 6.21 -17.95 -10.41
CA LEU A 257 5.08 -18.56 -9.69
C LEU A 257 5.53 -19.02 -8.30
N SER A 258 4.82 -18.53 -7.28
CA SER A 258 5.05 -18.86 -5.88
C SER A 258 3.74 -19.19 -5.17
N TRP A 259 3.83 -19.99 -4.11
CA TRP A 259 2.69 -20.30 -3.24
C TRP A 259 2.96 -20.01 -1.76
N THR A 260 4.11 -19.40 -1.49
CA THR A 260 4.46 -18.79 -0.20
C THR A 260 5.12 -17.45 -0.48
N ILE A 261 5.02 -16.52 0.47
CA ILE A 261 5.70 -15.22 0.37
C ILE A 261 7.23 -15.42 0.40
N ASP A 262 7.74 -16.38 1.18
CA ASP A 262 9.17 -16.70 1.21
C ASP A 262 9.68 -17.19 -0.15
N ASP A 263 8.91 -18.00 -0.89
CA ASP A 263 9.28 -18.42 -2.25
C ASP A 263 9.35 -17.22 -3.20
N LEU A 264 8.36 -16.33 -3.14
CA LEU A 264 8.31 -15.10 -3.95
C LEU A 264 9.48 -14.16 -3.63
N LEU A 265 9.80 -13.96 -2.36
CA LEU A 265 10.89 -13.08 -1.97
C LEU A 265 12.27 -13.67 -2.28
N ARG A 266 12.39 -15.00 -2.39
CA ARG A 266 13.63 -15.65 -2.89
C ARG A 266 13.77 -15.54 -4.40
N SER A 267 12.68 -15.74 -5.16
CA SER A 267 12.74 -15.70 -6.62
C SER A 267 13.06 -14.31 -7.18
N ARG A 268 12.83 -13.23 -6.42
CA ARG A 268 13.19 -11.85 -6.82
C ARG A 268 14.69 -11.65 -7.09
N ASP A 269 15.54 -12.49 -6.47
CA ASP A 269 16.99 -12.42 -6.60
C ASP A 269 17.51 -13.31 -7.74
N GLU A 270 16.64 -14.16 -8.32
CA GLU A 270 16.95 -15.01 -9.45
C GLU A 270 16.67 -14.26 -10.78
N PRO A 271 17.63 -14.24 -11.71
CA PRO A 271 17.53 -13.51 -12.98
C PRO A 271 16.56 -14.14 -13.98
#